data_AF-V7D674-F1
#
_entry.id   AF-V7D674-F1
#
_cell.length_a   1.000
_cell.length_b   1.000
_cell.length_c   1.000
_cell.angle_alpha   90.00
_cell.angle_beta   90.00
_cell.angle_gamma   90.00
#
_symmetry.space_group_name_H-M   'P 1'
#
loop_
_entity.id
_entity.type
_entity.pdbx_description
1 polymer ?
#
loop_
_entity_poly.entity_id
_entity_poly.type
_entity_poly.pdbx_seq_one_letter_code
_entity_poly.pdbx_strand_id
1 'polypeptide(L)'
;MTDSLRFACTGCGKCCTGHHVPLTLAEARRWADNDGQVVVLIEAFVADGPGMPVEQRDHVLRRSHPVPCGDSEVRVSVTFAAFNPGRCRNLDDNDLCTIYDQRPLVCRIYPVEINPHIPLRPGSKDCPPEAWQQGPELIHGRQLVDAGLE
;
A
#
# COMPACT_ATOMS: atom_id res chain seq x y z
N MET A 1 1.11 -16.71 23.32
CA MET A 1 1.94 -15.49 23.43
C MET A 1 1.26 -14.42 22.60
N THR A 2 0.86 -13.33 23.22
CA THR A 2 0.19 -12.22 22.54
C THR A 2 1.29 -11.40 21.89
N ASP A 3 1.65 -11.69 20.63
CA ASP A 3 2.74 -10.98 19.96
C ASP A 3 2.32 -9.53 19.73
N SER A 4 2.94 -8.62 20.48
CA SER A 4 2.90 -7.19 20.22
C SER A 4 3.84 -6.89 19.06
N LEU A 5 3.33 -6.39 17.94
CA LEU A 5 4.14 -6.01 16.78
C LEU A 5 4.38 -4.50 16.81
N ARG A 6 5.65 -4.11 16.72
CA ARG A 6 6.08 -2.70 16.64
C ARG A 6 6.63 -2.40 15.25
N PHE A 7 6.56 -1.13 14.87
CA PHE A 7 7.20 -0.68 13.65
C PHE A 7 7.53 0.82 13.68
N ALA A 8 8.72 1.17 13.19
CA ALA A 8 9.00 2.53 12.73
C ALA A 8 10.00 2.52 11.56
N CYS A 9 9.73 3.36 10.56
CA CYS A 9 10.61 3.55 9.41
C CYS A 9 12.03 3.96 9.89
N THR A 10 13.04 3.25 9.40
CA THR A 10 14.46 3.50 9.72
C THR A 10 15.16 4.43 8.72
N GLY A 11 14.46 4.91 7.69
CA GLY A 11 15.11 5.64 6.59
C GLY A 11 16.04 4.75 5.75
N CYS A 12 15.69 3.48 5.54
CA CYS A 12 16.55 2.55 4.77
C CYS A 12 16.38 2.64 3.25
N GLY A 13 15.46 3.47 2.74
CA GLY A 13 15.21 3.66 1.31
C GLY A 13 14.57 2.49 0.54
N LYS A 14 14.54 1.27 1.09
CA LYS A 14 14.13 0.04 0.37
C LYS A 14 12.70 0.09 -0.19
N CYS A 15 11.69 0.30 0.65
CA CYS A 15 10.29 0.40 0.18
C CYS A 15 10.00 1.66 -0.66
N CYS A 16 10.94 2.60 -0.71
CA CYS A 16 10.84 3.83 -1.50
C CYS A 16 11.60 3.74 -2.84
N THR A 17 12.17 2.59 -3.19
CA THR A 17 13.01 2.42 -4.38
C THR A 17 12.52 1.26 -5.22
N GLY A 18 12.24 1.48 -6.51
CA GLY A 18 11.83 0.42 -7.43
C GLY A 18 10.38 -0.08 -7.25
N HIS A 19 9.56 0.60 -6.45
CA HIS A 19 8.18 0.19 -6.17
C HIS A 19 7.15 1.14 -6.79
N HIS A 20 6.01 0.56 -7.17
CA HIS A 20 4.79 1.30 -7.44
C HIS A 20 4.15 1.69 -6.10
N VAL A 21 3.76 2.96 -5.99
CA VAL A 21 3.10 3.53 -4.82
C VAL A 21 1.65 3.84 -5.21
N PRO A 22 0.68 2.98 -4.86
CA PRO A 22 -0.73 3.26 -5.13
C PRO A 22 -1.17 4.61 -4.56
N LEU A 23 -1.91 5.36 -5.37
CA LEU A 23 -2.42 6.68 -5.07
C LEU A 23 -3.95 6.66 -5.10
N THR A 24 -4.56 7.40 -4.18
CA THR A 24 -5.95 7.86 -4.39
C THR A 24 -6.01 8.81 -5.58
N LEU A 25 -7.21 9.06 -6.12
CA LEU A 25 -7.38 10.00 -7.23
C LEU A 25 -6.86 11.42 -6.90
N ALA A 26 -7.12 11.88 -5.66
CA ALA A 26 -6.62 13.17 -5.19
C ALA A 26 -5.09 13.20 -5.04
N GLU A 27 -4.48 12.11 -4.57
CA GLU A 27 -3.02 11.97 -4.49
C GLU A 27 -2.40 11.88 -5.88
N ALA A 28 -3.01 11.19 -6.83
CA ALA A 28 -2.55 11.10 -8.22
C ALA A 28 -2.53 12.46 -8.90
N ARG A 29 -3.59 13.26 -8.71
CA ARG A 29 -3.63 14.65 -9.19
C ARG A 29 -2.51 15.48 -8.59
N ARG A 30 -2.37 15.47 -7.26
CA ARG A 30 -1.27 16.21 -6.59
C ARG A 30 0.10 15.73 -7.05
N TRP A 31 0.29 14.43 -7.25
CA TRP A 31 1.56 13.89 -7.72
C TRP A 31 1.91 14.43 -9.11
N ALA A 32 0.95 14.42 -10.04
CA ALA A 32 1.09 14.99 -11.37
C ALA A 32 1.32 16.51 -11.34
N ASP A 33 0.59 17.24 -10.50
CA ASP A 33 0.74 18.70 -10.32
C ASP A 33 2.14 19.09 -9.80
N ASN A 34 2.85 18.16 -9.16
CA ASN A 34 4.22 18.33 -8.68
C ASN A 34 5.26 17.72 -9.64
N ASP A 35 4.98 17.59 -10.94
CA ASP A 35 5.87 16.99 -11.97
C ASP A 35 6.16 15.49 -11.76
N GLY A 36 5.32 14.78 -11.01
CA GLY A 36 5.44 13.35 -10.79
C GLY A 36 4.78 12.55 -11.90
N GLN A 37 5.44 11.49 -12.38
CA GLN A 37 4.80 10.56 -13.32
C GLN A 37 3.75 9.71 -12.60
N VAL A 38 2.56 9.62 -13.19
CA VAL A 38 1.49 8.72 -12.76
C VAL A 38 1.36 7.58 -13.76
N VAL A 39 1.42 6.35 -13.25
CA VAL A 39 1.18 5.11 -13.98
C VAL A 39 -0.24 4.65 -13.70
N VAL A 40 -0.94 4.18 -14.74
CA VAL A 40 -2.26 3.57 -14.63
C VAL A 40 -2.11 2.06 -14.78
N LEU A 41 -2.31 1.34 -13.69
CA LEU A 41 -2.29 -0.11 -13.65
C LEU A 41 -3.73 -0.62 -13.82
N ILE A 42 -3.92 -1.55 -14.76
CA ILE A 42 -5.22 -2.16 -15.05
C ILE A 42 -5.10 -3.65 -14.79
N GLU A 43 -5.96 -4.15 -13.89
CA GLU A 43 -6.03 -5.56 -13.53
C GLU A 43 -7.44 -6.08 -13.83
N ALA A 44 -7.53 -7.29 -14.36
CA ALA A 44 -8.81 -7.93 -14.68
C ALA A 44 -8.89 -9.33 -14.06
N PHE A 45 -10.06 -9.70 -13.56
CA PHE A 45 -10.33 -11.01 -12.97
C PHE A 45 -11.76 -11.47 -13.29
N VAL A 46 -11.98 -12.78 -13.29
CA VAL A 46 -13.32 -13.38 -13.39
C VAL A 46 -13.91 -13.54 -11.98
N ALA A 47 -15.20 -13.22 -11.82
CA ALA A 47 -15.84 -13.15 -10.50
C ALA A 47 -16.02 -14.53 -9.83
N ASP A 48 -16.06 -15.58 -10.63
CA ASP A 48 -16.32 -16.99 -10.28
C ASP A 48 -15.07 -17.89 -10.43
N GLY A 49 -13.88 -17.30 -10.57
CA GLY A 49 -12.61 -18.01 -10.67
C GLY A 49 -12.07 -18.57 -9.33
N PRO A 50 -11.11 -19.51 -9.38
CA PRO A 50 -10.75 -20.39 -8.26
C PRO A 50 -9.97 -19.74 -7.08
N GLY A 51 -9.91 -18.41 -6.96
CA GLY A 51 -8.70 -17.79 -6.39
C GLY A 51 -8.80 -16.86 -5.19
N MET A 52 -9.97 -16.38 -4.75
CA MET A 52 -10.00 -15.29 -3.75
C MET A 52 -10.79 -15.67 -2.47
N PRO A 53 -10.17 -15.54 -1.27
CA PRO A 53 -10.90 -15.64 -0.01
C PRO A 53 -12.11 -14.70 -0.01
N VAL A 54 -13.25 -15.15 0.54
CA VAL A 54 -14.52 -14.41 0.48
C VAL A 54 -14.38 -12.97 0.96
N GLU A 55 -13.66 -12.74 2.05
CA GLU A 55 -13.44 -11.40 2.61
C GLU A 55 -12.63 -10.48 1.67
N GLN A 56 -11.65 -11.04 0.97
CA GLN A 56 -10.86 -10.29 -0.01
C GLN A 56 -11.67 -10.03 -1.30
N ARG A 57 -12.56 -10.97 -1.67
CA ARG A 57 -13.42 -10.85 -2.85
C ARG A 57 -14.28 -9.60 -2.80
N ASP A 58 -14.95 -9.36 -1.68
CA ASP A 58 -15.83 -8.19 -1.54
C ASP A 58 -15.05 -6.87 -1.65
N HIS A 59 -13.81 -6.82 -1.13
CA HIS A 59 -12.94 -5.66 -1.26
C HIS A 59 -12.61 -5.35 -2.73
N VAL A 60 -12.21 -6.37 -3.50
CA VAL A 60 -11.81 -6.20 -4.91
C VAL A 60 -13.04 -5.96 -5.81
N LEU A 61 -14.18 -6.60 -5.54
CA LEU A 61 -15.43 -6.35 -6.26
C LEU A 61 -15.90 -4.90 -6.14
N ARG A 62 -15.87 -4.32 -4.94
CA ARG A 62 -16.24 -2.90 -4.71
C ARG A 62 -15.33 -1.90 -5.45
N ARG A 63 -14.12 -2.31 -5.83
CA ARG A 63 -13.11 -1.47 -6.48
C ARG A 63 -12.93 -1.78 -7.97
N SER A 64 -13.81 -2.61 -8.53
CA SER A 64 -13.79 -3.00 -9.93
C SER A 64 -15.10 -2.66 -10.63
N HIS A 65 -15.08 -2.67 -11.96
CA HIS A 65 -16.23 -2.47 -12.82
C HIS A 65 -16.45 -3.72 -13.69
N PRO A 66 -17.70 -4.15 -13.93
CA PRO A 66 -17.98 -5.23 -14.87
C PRO A 66 -17.74 -4.75 -16.30
N VAL A 67 -17.04 -5.54 -17.09
CA VAL A 67 -16.72 -5.24 -18.49
C VAL A 67 -17.00 -6.48 -19.35
N PRO A 68 -17.75 -6.36 -20.45
CA PRO A 68 -17.95 -7.45 -21.40
C PRO A 68 -16.61 -7.93 -21.97
N CYS A 69 -16.41 -9.24 -22.04
CA CYS A 69 -15.21 -9.88 -22.58
C CYS A 69 -15.59 -11.15 -23.35
N GLY A 70 -15.71 -11.06 -24.68
CA GLY A 70 -16.25 -12.13 -25.51
C GLY A 70 -17.69 -12.46 -25.09
N ASP A 71 -17.95 -13.75 -24.85
CA ASP A 71 -19.25 -14.25 -24.37
C ASP A 71 -19.36 -14.26 -22.83
N SER A 72 -18.46 -13.56 -22.12
CA SER A 72 -18.40 -13.52 -20.65
C SER A 72 -18.25 -12.09 -20.11
N GLU A 73 -18.16 -11.98 -18.79
CA GLU A 73 -17.90 -10.73 -18.06
C GLU A 73 -16.62 -10.87 -17.22
N VAL A 74 -15.76 -9.85 -17.28
CA VAL A 74 -14.63 -9.70 -16.37
C VAL A 74 -14.84 -8.49 -15.47
N ARG A 75 -14.27 -8.52 -14.29
CA ARG A 75 -14.17 -7.38 -13.38
C ARG A 75 -12.83 -6.70 -13.62
N VAL A 76 -12.85 -5.42 -13.96
CA VAL A 76 -11.65 -4.60 -14.20
C VAL A 76 -11.47 -3.61 -13.06
N SER A 77 -10.31 -3.60 -12.42
CA SER A 77 -9.91 -2.57 -11.45
C SER A 77 -8.80 -1.70 -12.01
N VAL A 78 -8.84 -0.42 -11.67
CA VAL A 78 -7.83 0.57 -12.05
C VAL A 78 -7.14 1.09 -10.81
N THR A 79 -5.81 1.06 -10.82
CA THR A 79 -4.97 1.63 -9.76
C THR A 79 -4.08 2.71 -10.36
N PHE A 80 -4.19 3.93 -9.85
CA PHE A 80 -3.20 4.97 -10.10
C PHE A 80 -2.01 4.74 -9.19
N ALA A 81 -0.80 4.81 -9.72
CA ALA A 81 0.42 4.64 -8.95
C ALA A 81 1.46 5.70 -9.33
N ALA A 82 2.16 6.23 -8.33
CA ALA A 82 3.47 6.79 -8.60
C ALA A 82 4.44 5.64 -8.86
N PHE A 83 5.31 5.79 -9.86
CA PHE A 83 6.38 4.82 -10.09
C PHE A 83 7.73 5.46 -9.83
N ASN A 84 8.48 4.86 -8.91
CA ASN A 84 9.86 5.25 -8.61
C ASN A 84 10.77 4.15 -9.20
N PRO A 85 11.17 4.22 -10.49
CA PRO A 85 12.04 3.20 -11.09
C PRO A 85 13.38 3.08 -10.38
N GLY A 86 13.84 4.18 -9.78
CA GLY A 86 14.95 4.21 -8.83
C GLY A 86 14.49 4.76 -7.50
N ARG A 87 15.35 5.56 -6.87
CA ARG A 87 15.07 6.20 -5.58
C ARG A 87 13.90 7.17 -5.69
N CYS A 88 12.96 7.13 -4.74
CA CYS A 88 11.84 8.08 -4.70
C CYS A 88 12.36 9.53 -4.69
N ARG A 89 11.78 10.37 -5.56
CA ARG A 89 12.14 11.80 -5.72
C ARG A 89 11.97 12.66 -4.47
N ASN A 90 11.24 12.17 -3.47
CA ASN A 90 10.94 12.89 -2.24
C ASN A 90 11.81 12.42 -1.07
N LEU A 91 12.91 11.70 -1.31
CA LEU A 91 13.88 11.36 -0.26
C LEU A 91 15.00 12.41 -0.24
N ASP A 92 15.44 12.82 0.96
CA ASP A 92 16.60 13.70 1.18
C ASP A 92 17.92 12.95 0.96
N ASP A 93 19.09 13.42 1.40
CA ASP A 93 20.35 12.66 1.22
C ASP A 93 20.51 11.48 2.20
N ASN A 94 19.65 11.39 3.22
CA ASN A 94 19.69 10.38 4.29
C ASN A 94 18.56 9.34 4.17
N ASP A 95 17.93 9.21 3.01
CA ASP A 95 16.79 8.29 2.78
C ASP A 95 15.56 8.58 3.67
N LEU A 96 15.45 9.81 4.17
CA LEU A 96 14.27 10.31 4.87
C LEU A 96 13.36 11.05 3.89
N CYS A 97 12.06 10.78 3.96
CA CYS A 97 11.11 11.41 3.04
C CYS A 97 10.83 12.86 3.45
N THR A 98 10.93 13.80 2.53
CA THR A 98 10.78 15.24 2.79
C THR A 98 9.33 15.72 2.85
N ILE A 99 8.36 14.85 2.50
CA ILE A 99 6.94 15.20 2.39
C ILE A 99 6.06 14.47 3.41
N TYR A 100 6.51 14.30 4.67
CA TYR A 100 5.80 13.52 5.70
C TYR A 100 4.28 13.80 5.77
N ASP A 101 3.89 15.08 5.78
CA ASP A 101 2.49 15.50 5.89
C ASP A 101 1.66 15.20 4.63
N GLN A 102 2.33 15.05 3.48
CA GLN A 102 1.70 14.86 2.18
C GLN A 102 1.92 13.46 1.61
N ARG A 103 2.55 12.56 2.38
CA ARG A 103 2.78 11.17 1.98
C ARG A 103 1.51 10.53 1.44
N PRO A 104 1.57 9.78 0.33
CA PRO A 104 0.42 8.98 -0.10
C PRO A 104 -0.06 8.05 1.00
N LEU A 105 -1.36 7.69 0.99
CA LEU A 105 -1.98 6.84 2.00
C LEU A 105 -1.17 5.57 2.25
N VAL A 106 -0.76 4.86 1.19
CA VAL A 106 0.01 3.63 1.30
C VAL A 106 1.36 3.83 2.03
N CYS A 107 1.99 5.00 1.87
CA CYS A 107 3.23 5.34 2.57
C CYS A 107 2.99 5.73 4.03
N ARG A 108 1.82 6.29 4.37
CA ARG A 108 1.45 6.63 5.76
C ARG A 108 1.11 5.39 6.58
N ILE A 109 0.40 4.44 5.97
CA ILE A 109 -0.05 3.21 6.65
C ILE A 109 1.02 2.10 6.61
N TYR A 110 2.11 2.28 5.87
CA TYR A 110 3.16 1.28 5.80
C TYR A 110 3.64 0.91 7.23
N PRO A 111 3.64 -0.39 7.60
CA PRO A 111 3.77 -1.55 6.72
C PRO A 111 2.46 -2.29 6.40
N VAL A 112 1.29 -1.81 6.85
CA VAL A 112 0.00 -2.48 6.56
C VAL A 112 -0.46 -2.24 5.12
N GLU A 113 -1.41 -3.04 4.66
CA GLU A 113 -1.95 -2.98 3.30
C GLU A 113 -3.24 -2.14 3.22
N ILE A 114 -3.54 -1.59 2.03
CA ILE A 114 -4.81 -0.90 1.77
C ILE A 114 -6.00 -1.85 1.91
N ASN A 115 -5.80 -3.13 1.55
CA ASN A 115 -6.81 -4.16 1.76
C ASN A 115 -6.72 -4.66 3.21
N PRO A 116 -7.71 -4.35 4.07
CA PRO A 116 -7.65 -4.70 5.49
C PRO A 116 -7.75 -6.22 5.74
N HIS A 117 -8.14 -7.00 4.73
CA HIS A 117 -8.20 -8.46 4.81
C HIS A 117 -6.87 -9.14 4.47
N ILE A 118 -5.82 -8.38 4.15
CA ILE A 118 -4.47 -8.90 3.97
C ILE A 118 -3.71 -8.74 5.31
N PRO A 119 -3.31 -9.84 5.97
CA PRO A 119 -2.61 -9.75 7.24
C PRO A 119 -1.21 -9.17 7.05
N LEU A 120 -0.78 -8.32 7.98
CA LEU A 120 0.60 -7.84 8.05
C LEU A 120 1.55 -9.01 8.34
N ARG A 121 2.51 -9.22 7.44
CA ARG A 121 3.56 -10.24 7.56
C ARG A 121 4.93 -9.57 7.48
N PRO A 122 5.65 -9.41 8.61
CA PRO A 122 6.97 -8.77 8.60
C PRO A 122 7.96 -9.40 7.61
N GLY A 123 7.94 -10.74 7.50
CA GLY A 123 8.82 -11.46 6.58
C GLY A 123 8.54 -11.26 5.09
N SER A 124 7.45 -10.60 4.71
CA SER A 124 7.15 -10.23 3.31
C SER A 124 7.45 -8.76 3.01
N LYS A 125 8.19 -8.07 3.88
CA LYS A 125 8.54 -6.66 3.74
C LYS A 125 10.06 -6.52 3.66
N ASP A 126 10.53 -5.57 2.85
CA ASP A 126 11.97 -5.39 2.61
C ASP A 126 12.69 -4.67 3.77
N CYS A 127 11.95 -4.21 4.78
CA CYS A 127 12.50 -3.46 5.91
C CYS A 127 13.49 -4.29 6.74
N PRO A 128 14.58 -3.67 7.21
CA PRO A 128 15.56 -4.37 8.03
C PRO A 128 14.99 -4.71 9.44
N PRO A 129 15.58 -5.67 10.17
CA PRO A 129 15.03 -6.14 11.45
C PRO A 129 14.80 -5.04 12.48
N GLU A 130 15.66 -4.02 12.51
CA GLU A 130 15.60 -2.91 13.46
C GLU A 130 14.28 -2.16 13.34
N ALA A 131 13.70 -2.07 12.12
CA ALA A 131 12.43 -1.39 11.90
C ALA A 131 11.27 -2.00 12.69
N TRP A 132 11.35 -3.29 13.04
CA TRP A 132 10.33 -4.04 13.77
C TRP A 132 10.52 -4.06 15.29
N GLN A 133 11.60 -3.44 15.78
CA GLN A 133 11.96 -3.41 17.20
C GLN A 133 11.73 -2.04 17.84
N GLN A 134 11.37 -1.04 17.03
CA GLN A 134 11.21 0.35 17.45
C GLN A 134 9.82 0.89 17.08
N GLY A 135 9.49 2.06 17.62
CA GLY A 135 8.22 2.74 17.35
C GLY A 135 7.06 2.27 18.22
N PRO A 136 5.86 2.82 17.96
CA PRO A 136 4.65 2.43 18.67
C PRO A 136 4.29 0.96 18.37
N GLU A 137 3.50 0.36 19.26
CA GLU A 137 2.81 -0.89 18.93
C GLU A 137 1.81 -0.61 17.82
N LEU A 138 1.86 -1.38 16.74
CA LEU A 138 0.88 -1.37 15.66
C LEU A 138 -0.21 -2.42 15.90
N ILE A 139 0.15 -3.57 16.47
CA ILE A 139 -0.77 -4.66 16.77
C ILE A 139 -0.50 -5.15 18.18
N HIS A 140 -1.54 -5.19 19.00
CA HIS A 140 -1.52 -5.87 20.30
C HIS A 140 -2.37 -7.15 20.19
N GLY A 141 -1.70 -8.29 20.01
CA GLY A 141 -2.37 -9.57 19.76
C GLY A 141 -3.02 -9.63 18.38
N ARG A 142 -4.34 -9.37 18.30
CA ARG A 142 -5.11 -9.31 17.03
C ARG A 142 -5.69 -7.93 16.73
N GLN A 143 -5.49 -6.98 17.63
CA GLN A 143 -6.11 -5.66 17.55
C GLN A 143 -5.10 -4.65 17.02
N LEU A 144 -5.51 -3.88 16.00
CA LEU A 144 -4.76 -2.71 15.56
C LEU A 144 -4.76 -1.68 16.69
N VAL A 145 -3.58 -1.16 17.01
CA VAL A 145 -3.38 -0.08 17.97
C VAL A 145 -3.28 1.23 17.19
N ASP A 146 -4.23 2.13 17.41
CA ASP A 146 -4.20 3.48 16.86
C ASP A 146 -3.88 4.46 17.99
N ALA A 147 -2.69 5.04 17.97
CA ALA A 147 -2.26 6.00 18.99
C ALA A 147 -2.89 7.40 18.81
N GLY A 148 -3.68 7.63 17.76
CA GLY A 148 -4.25 8.92 17.38
C GLY A 148 -5.76 9.09 17.62
N LEU A 149 -6.41 8.12 18.27
CA LEU A 149 -7.81 8.21 18.71
C LEU A 149 -7.86 8.09 20.24
N GLU A 150 -7.57 9.21 20.91
CA GLU A 150 -8.16 9.50 22.23
C GLU A 150 -9.38 10.40 22.06
#